data_AF-A0A1K1SUC5-F1
#
_entry.id   AF-A0A1K1SUC5-F1
#
_cell.length_a   1.000
_cell.length_b   1.000
_cell.length_c   1.000
_cell.angle_alpha   90.00
_cell.angle_beta   90.00
_cell.angle_gamma   90.00
#
_symmetry.space_group_name_H-M   'P 1'
#
loop_
_entity.id
_entity.type
_entity.pdbx_description
1 polymer ?
#
loop_
_entity_poly.entity_id
_entity_poly.type
_entity_poly.pdbx_seq_one_letter_code
_entity_poly.pdbx_strand_id
1 'polypeptide(L)'
;MDANKTHYYSVNDGGTQQGNYNNNGATGANSMAAGVAASASGAKATAIGYNANALAASTVAIGDSSTASSSAGVGSVAMGSQSLATAGSAVAIGNQQTASGNGAVAIGDPNLATGTGAVAVGANNTANGTGALAIGNANSATGTGSLALGNTSNAAGNGSLALGSAASAANANDVALGSGSVTAAANPTATGTIGGTTYSYAGTTPT
;
A
#
# COMPACT_ATOMS: atom_id res chain seq x y z
N MET A 1 30.76 38.81 17.79
CA MET A 1 30.01 37.74 18.47
C MET A 1 29.28 36.99 17.37
N ASP A 2 29.82 35.85 16.91
CA ASP A 2 29.17 35.01 15.88
C ASP A 2 27.91 34.38 16.49
N ALA A 3 26.80 35.13 16.46
CA ALA A 3 25.50 34.60 16.82
C ALA A 3 25.10 33.55 15.76
N ASN A 4 24.85 32.32 16.21
CA ASN A 4 24.25 31.21 15.45
C ASN A 4 25.14 30.44 14.45
N LYS A 5 26.29 29.90 14.89
CA LYS A 5 26.82 28.71 14.19
C LYS A 5 26.05 27.48 14.64
N THR A 6 25.00 27.13 13.90
CA THR A 6 24.46 25.76 13.91
C THR A 6 25.53 24.88 13.26
N HIS A 7 26.26 24.09 14.06
CA HIS A 7 27.18 23.10 13.53
C HIS A 7 26.37 21.88 13.06
N TYR A 8 26.70 21.32 11.89
CA TYR A 8 26.11 20.09 11.33
C TYR A 8 24.67 20.15 10.78
N TYR A 9 24.05 21.33 10.68
CA TYR A 9 22.74 21.49 10.04
C TYR A 9 22.83 22.44 8.85
N SER A 10 22.35 22.03 7.69
CA SER A 10 22.30 22.85 6.48
C SER A 10 21.08 22.50 5.63
N VAL A 11 20.42 23.53 5.10
CA VAL A 11 19.35 23.41 4.10
C VAL A 11 19.77 24.20 2.87
N ASN A 12 19.68 23.60 1.69
CA ASN A 12 19.98 24.26 0.43
C ASN A 12 18.68 24.44 -0.37
N ASP A 13 18.27 25.68 -0.60
CA ASP A 13 17.07 26.06 -1.35
C ASP A 13 17.35 26.39 -2.83
N GLY A 14 18.58 26.17 -3.30
CA GLY A 14 19.00 26.46 -4.66
C GLY A 14 19.25 27.95 -4.93
N GLY A 15 19.35 28.78 -3.88
CA GLY A 15 19.67 30.20 -4.01
C GLY A 15 18.47 31.11 -4.26
N THR A 16 17.26 30.55 -4.35
CA THR A 16 16.00 31.30 -4.35
C THR A 16 15.17 30.86 -3.16
N GLN A 17 14.72 31.83 -2.36
CA GLN A 17 13.93 31.56 -1.16
C GLN A 17 12.62 30.85 -1.54
N GLN A 18 12.36 29.74 -0.86
CA GLN A 18 11.17 28.90 -1.03
C GLN A 18 10.40 28.77 0.29
N GLY A 19 9.37 27.92 0.32
CA GLY A 19 8.59 27.66 1.54
C GLY A 19 9.44 27.21 2.73
N ASN A 20 8.95 27.44 3.96
CA ASN A 20 9.66 27.15 5.21
C ASN A 20 11.00 27.89 5.39
N TYR A 21 11.32 28.90 4.57
CA TYR A 21 12.54 29.72 4.73
C TYR A 21 12.63 30.39 6.12
N ASN A 22 11.50 30.84 6.64
CA ASN A 22 11.40 31.44 7.98
C ASN A 22 11.21 30.39 9.11
N ASN A 23 11.44 29.10 8.84
CA ASN A 23 11.17 27.98 9.76
C ASN A 23 9.72 27.94 10.29
N ASN A 24 8.77 28.36 9.46
CA ASN A 24 7.34 28.48 9.80
C ASN A 24 6.47 27.32 9.29
N GLY A 25 7.08 26.25 8.76
CA GLY A 25 6.38 25.06 8.27
C GLY A 25 5.80 24.18 9.38
N ALA A 26 6.31 24.29 10.61
CA ALA A 26 5.79 23.59 11.78
C ALA A 26 4.61 24.37 12.40
N THR A 27 3.42 24.20 11.83
CA THR A 27 2.21 24.94 12.28
C THR A 27 1.36 24.15 13.28
N GLY A 28 1.51 22.83 13.33
CA GLY A 28 0.87 21.99 14.34
C GLY A 28 1.51 22.13 15.73
N ALA A 29 0.70 22.00 16.78
CA ALA A 29 1.22 21.99 18.15
C ALA A 29 2.27 20.87 18.33
N ASN A 30 3.47 21.20 18.83
CA ASN A 30 4.58 20.26 19.01
C ASN A 30 5.06 19.56 17.71
N SER A 31 4.84 20.16 16.53
CA SER A 31 5.29 19.55 15.26
C SER A 31 6.74 19.92 14.90
N MET A 32 7.30 19.20 13.93
CA MET A 32 8.62 19.43 13.36
C MET A 32 8.52 19.52 11.83
N ALA A 33 9.04 20.59 11.24
CA ALA A 33 9.16 20.75 9.78
C ALA A 33 10.60 21.14 9.42
N ALA A 34 11.33 20.24 8.77
CA ALA A 34 12.74 20.42 8.41
C ALA A 34 12.96 20.22 6.90
N GLY A 35 13.40 21.26 6.22
CA GLY A 35 13.65 21.24 4.77
C GLY A 35 12.85 22.29 4.01
N VAL A 36 13.24 22.47 2.75
CA VAL A 36 12.62 23.44 1.83
C VAL A 36 11.18 23.03 1.56
N ALA A 37 10.25 23.96 1.76
CA ALA A 37 8.81 23.74 1.61
C ALA A 37 8.23 22.59 2.47
N ALA A 38 8.94 22.11 3.49
CA ALA A 38 8.41 21.13 4.44
C ALA A 38 7.25 21.75 5.26
N SER A 39 6.18 20.98 5.46
CA SER A 39 4.97 21.41 6.17
C SER A 39 4.51 20.32 7.14
N ALA A 40 4.47 20.66 8.43
CA ALA A 40 3.95 19.81 9.49
C ALA A 40 2.80 20.54 10.21
N SER A 41 1.59 20.43 9.67
CA SER A 41 0.39 21.10 10.19
C SER A 41 -0.41 20.24 11.16
N GLY A 42 -0.19 18.92 11.18
CA GLY A 42 -0.75 18.05 12.20
C GLY A 42 -0.12 18.27 13.58
N ALA A 43 -0.91 18.20 14.65
CA ALA A 43 -0.37 18.20 16.01
C ALA A 43 0.59 17.02 16.21
N LYS A 44 1.79 17.27 16.74
CA LYS A 44 2.86 16.27 16.91
C LYS A 44 3.36 15.63 15.61
N ALA A 45 3.06 16.23 14.46
CA ALA A 45 3.48 15.71 13.17
C ALA A 45 4.97 16.00 12.88
N THR A 46 5.59 15.17 12.05
CA THR A 46 6.99 15.33 11.63
C THR A 46 7.07 15.33 10.10
N ALA A 47 7.56 16.42 9.51
CA ALA A 47 7.82 16.55 8.08
C ALA A 47 9.32 16.84 7.85
N ILE A 48 10.02 15.97 7.13
CA ILE A 48 11.46 16.11 6.85
C ILE A 48 11.74 15.86 5.37
N GLY A 49 12.25 16.86 4.65
CA GLY A 49 12.61 16.77 3.23
C GLY A 49 12.07 17.91 2.38
N TYR A 50 12.46 17.95 1.10
CA TYR A 50 11.90 18.88 0.14
C TYR A 50 10.40 18.57 -0.05
N ASN A 51 9.52 19.56 0.15
CA ASN A 51 8.07 19.40 -0.02
C ASN A 51 7.45 18.24 0.81
N ALA A 52 8.04 17.84 1.94
CA ALA A 52 7.44 16.83 2.81
C ALA A 52 6.20 17.41 3.54
N ASN A 53 5.09 16.69 3.56
CA ASN A 53 3.80 17.14 4.10
C ASN A 53 3.24 16.16 5.15
N ALA A 54 3.25 16.54 6.43
CA ALA A 54 2.64 15.78 7.52
C ALA A 54 1.43 16.55 8.09
N LEU A 55 0.24 16.23 7.57
CA LEU A 55 -0.93 17.11 7.68
C LEU A 55 -1.99 16.64 8.70
N ALA A 56 -1.86 15.44 9.25
CA ALA A 56 -2.73 14.89 10.29
C ALA A 56 -1.97 14.65 11.61
N ALA A 57 -2.70 14.43 12.71
CA ALA A 57 -2.09 14.35 14.03
C ALA A 57 -1.15 13.14 14.15
N SER A 58 0.03 13.37 14.75
CA SER A 58 1.07 12.37 14.99
C SER A 58 1.56 11.64 13.74
N THR A 59 1.36 12.20 12.54
CA THR A 59 1.86 11.58 11.30
C THR A 59 3.32 11.91 11.03
N VAL A 60 3.94 11.09 10.19
CA VAL A 60 5.33 11.22 9.77
C VAL A 60 5.39 11.28 8.24
N ALA A 61 6.01 12.32 7.69
CA ALA A 61 6.35 12.45 6.27
C ALA A 61 7.87 12.69 6.14
N ILE A 62 8.61 11.74 5.56
CA ILE A 62 10.07 11.84 5.42
C ILE A 62 10.49 11.52 3.98
N GLY A 63 11.08 12.48 3.29
CA GLY A 63 11.54 12.34 1.91
C GLY A 63 10.94 13.38 0.97
N ASP A 64 11.52 13.47 -0.22
CA ASP A 64 11.07 14.35 -1.29
C ASP A 64 9.58 14.14 -1.61
N SER A 65 8.78 15.21 -1.48
CA SER A 65 7.36 15.21 -1.84
C SER A 65 6.54 14.11 -1.13
N SER A 66 7.03 13.58 0.00
CA SER A 66 6.32 12.60 0.82
C SER A 66 5.12 13.25 1.51
N THR A 67 3.99 12.56 1.55
CA THR A 67 2.73 13.13 2.07
C THR A 67 1.98 12.13 2.96
N ALA A 68 1.84 12.47 4.23
CA ALA A 68 0.80 11.95 5.10
C ALA A 68 -0.34 12.99 5.13
N SER A 69 -1.43 12.71 4.42
CA SER A 69 -2.47 13.69 4.13
C SER A 69 -3.28 14.12 5.37
N SER A 70 -4.10 15.16 5.23
CA SER A 70 -4.99 15.61 6.32
C SER A 70 -6.11 14.62 6.62
N SER A 71 -6.44 13.75 5.66
CA SER A 71 -7.39 12.64 5.82
C SER A 71 -6.73 11.36 6.32
N ALA A 72 -5.39 11.35 6.42
CA ALA A 72 -4.68 10.24 7.04
C ALA A 72 -5.08 10.12 8.52
N GLY A 73 -5.11 8.89 9.02
CA GLY A 73 -5.41 8.63 10.42
C GLY A 73 -4.26 9.06 11.33
N VAL A 74 -4.53 9.01 12.64
CA VAL A 74 -3.49 9.28 13.63
C VAL A 74 -2.36 8.25 13.46
N GLY A 75 -1.11 8.75 13.41
CA GLY A 75 0.08 7.89 13.35
C GLY A 75 0.46 7.37 11.97
N SER A 76 -0.17 7.82 10.88
CA SER A 76 0.22 7.41 9.53
C SER A 76 1.66 7.79 9.20
N VAL A 77 2.28 6.98 8.33
CA VAL A 77 3.68 7.13 7.94
C VAL A 77 3.78 7.16 6.42
N ALA A 78 4.39 8.20 5.87
CA ALA A 78 4.79 8.33 4.47
C ALA A 78 6.30 8.60 4.41
N MET A 79 7.09 7.61 3.99
CA MET A 79 8.55 7.76 3.88
C MET A 79 9.02 7.40 2.48
N GLY A 80 10.00 8.12 1.95
CA GLY A 80 10.52 7.98 0.59
C GLY A 80 9.93 8.99 -0.40
N SER A 81 10.51 9.07 -1.61
CA SER A 81 10.11 10.06 -2.61
C SER A 81 8.70 9.80 -3.13
N GLN A 82 7.84 10.81 -3.12
CA GLN A 82 6.45 10.76 -3.58
C GLN A 82 5.60 9.67 -2.91
N SER A 83 5.98 9.26 -1.69
CA SER A 83 5.22 8.30 -0.89
C SER A 83 3.97 8.95 -0.31
N LEU A 84 2.81 8.28 -0.40
CA LEU A 84 1.50 8.83 -0.07
C LEU A 84 0.74 7.92 0.90
N ALA A 85 0.48 8.42 2.11
CA ALA A 85 -0.42 7.82 3.09
C ALA A 85 -1.66 8.72 3.26
N THR A 86 -2.85 8.24 2.89
CA THR A 86 -4.04 9.10 2.76
C THR A 86 -5.26 8.71 3.59
N ALA A 87 -5.26 7.55 4.25
CA ALA A 87 -6.39 7.13 5.07
C ALA A 87 -5.94 6.27 6.26
N GLY A 88 -6.64 6.39 7.40
CA GLY A 88 -6.40 5.55 8.58
C GLY A 88 -4.94 5.52 9.04
N SER A 89 -4.55 4.58 9.90
CA SER A 89 -3.14 4.41 10.32
C SER A 89 -2.30 3.73 9.22
N ALA A 90 -2.35 4.26 7.99
CA ALA A 90 -1.64 3.73 6.82
C ALA A 90 -0.12 3.95 6.89
N VAL A 91 0.61 3.04 6.23
CA VAL A 91 2.07 3.04 6.12
C VAL A 91 2.48 2.95 4.66
N ALA A 92 3.12 3.98 4.14
CA ALA A 92 3.66 4.05 2.78
C ALA A 92 5.18 4.29 2.86
N ILE A 93 6.02 3.33 2.45
CA ILE A 93 7.48 3.41 2.59
C ILE A 93 8.18 3.03 1.27
N GLY A 94 8.85 3.98 0.64
CA GLY A 94 9.61 3.79 -0.60
C GLY A 94 9.30 4.83 -1.66
N ASN A 95 9.64 4.56 -2.92
CA ASN A 95 9.37 5.47 -4.02
C ASN A 95 7.93 5.27 -4.53
N GLN A 96 7.17 6.36 -4.68
CA GLN A 96 5.83 6.37 -5.29
C GLN A 96 4.86 5.32 -4.70
N GLN A 97 4.90 5.15 -3.38
CA GLN A 97 3.93 4.29 -2.69
C GLN A 97 2.59 5.01 -2.53
N THR A 98 1.48 4.28 -2.63
CA THR A 98 0.15 4.78 -2.25
C THR A 98 -0.50 3.80 -1.28
N ALA A 99 -0.65 4.21 -0.02
CA ALA A 99 -1.43 3.52 1.00
C ALA A 99 -2.67 4.38 1.35
N SER A 100 -3.82 4.01 0.78
CA SER A 100 -5.07 4.79 0.89
C SER A 100 -6.23 4.03 1.50
N GLY A 101 -6.03 2.75 1.87
CA GLY A 101 -6.97 2.02 2.72
C GLY A 101 -6.74 2.28 4.20
N ASN A 102 -7.78 2.16 5.02
CA ASN A 102 -7.61 2.27 6.48
C ASN A 102 -6.71 1.14 6.99
N GLY A 103 -5.57 1.47 7.60
CA GLY A 103 -4.56 0.51 8.06
C GLY A 103 -3.81 -0.19 6.93
N ALA A 104 -3.85 0.35 5.71
CA ALA A 104 -3.13 -0.22 4.57
C ALA A 104 -1.61 -0.03 4.68
N VAL A 105 -0.86 -0.96 4.09
CA VAL A 105 0.61 -0.95 4.08
C VAL A 105 1.13 -1.09 2.65
N ALA A 106 1.90 -0.13 2.16
CA ALA A 106 2.57 -0.17 0.87
C ALA A 106 4.08 0.05 1.05
N ILE A 107 4.92 -0.94 0.70
CA ILE A 107 6.38 -0.87 0.91
C ILE A 107 7.17 -1.32 -0.33
N GLY A 108 8.03 -0.46 -0.87
CA GLY A 108 8.94 -0.77 -1.97
C GLY A 108 8.97 0.28 -3.09
N ASP A 109 8.75 -0.10 -4.36
CA ASP A 109 8.89 0.80 -5.52
C ASP A 109 8.18 0.30 -6.79
N PRO A 110 7.10 0.96 -7.28
CA PRO A 110 5.97 1.56 -6.56
C PRO A 110 4.96 0.50 -6.08
N ASN A 111 4.13 0.74 -5.07
CA ASN A 111 3.00 -0.15 -4.75
C ASN A 111 1.72 0.64 -4.44
N LEU A 112 0.58 -0.01 -4.64
CA LEU A 112 -0.77 0.52 -4.42
C LEU A 112 -1.54 -0.39 -3.45
N ALA A 113 -1.80 0.08 -2.24
CA ALA A 113 -2.63 -0.59 -1.23
C ALA A 113 -3.85 0.28 -0.88
N THR A 114 -4.99 -0.03 -1.49
CA THR A 114 -6.23 0.78 -1.35
C THR A 114 -7.32 0.11 -0.51
N GLY A 115 -7.25 -1.22 -0.34
CA GLY A 115 -8.19 -1.94 0.51
C GLY A 115 -7.97 -1.66 2.00
N THR A 116 -9.03 -1.71 2.80
CA THR A 116 -8.90 -1.63 4.27
C THR A 116 -8.06 -2.81 4.77
N GLY A 117 -6.99 -2.54 5.52
CA GLY A 117 -6.03 -3.55 5.99
C GLY A 117 -5.23 -4.24 4.86
N ALA A 118 -5.26 -3.70 3.63
CA ALA A 118 -4.53 -4.28 2.52
C ALA A 118 -3.02 -4.06 2.65
N VAL A 119 -2.24 -5.01 2.15
CA VAL A 119 -0.77 -4.97 2.22
C VAL A 119 -0.19 -5.24 0.84
N ALA A 120 0.64 -4.33 0.34
CA ALA A 120 1.36 -4.45 -0.92
C ALA A 120 2.87 -4.26 -0.68
N VAL A 121 3.70 -5.26 -0.99
CA VAL A 121 5.14 -5.24 -0.70
C VAL A 121 5.97 -5.71 -1.90
N GLY A 122 6.96 -4.93 -2.28
CA GLY A 122 7.86 -5.22 -3.40
C GLY A 122 7.76 -4.14 -4.48
N ALA A 123 7.57 -4.53 -5.74
CA ALA A 123 7.54 -3.60 -6.86
C ALA A 123 6.31 -3.79 -7.76
N ASN A 124 5.60 -2.71 -8.06
CA ASN A 124 4.40 -2.65 -8.88
C ASN A 124 3.22 -3.50 -8.38
N ASN A 125 3.11 -3.79 -7.09
CA ASN A 125 1.99 -4.58 -6.57
C ASN A 125 0.74 -3.73 -6.33
N THR A 126 -0.43 -4.35 -6.54
CA THR A 126 -1.74 -3.77 -6.27
C THR A 126 -2.52 -4.66 -5.30
N ALA A 127 -2.87 -4.12 -4.13
CA ALA A 127 -3.74 -4.74 -3.13
C ALA A 127 -4.98 -3.85 -2.91
N ASN A 128 -6.07 -4.15 -3.63
CA ASN A 128 -7.29 -3.34 -3.61
C ASN A 128 -8.42 -3.98 -2.79
N GLY A 129 -8.38 -5.30 -2.60
CA GLY A 129 -9.36 -5.98 -1.76
C GLY A 129 -9.20 -5.63 -0.28
N THR A 130 -10.31 -5.62 0.47
CA THR A 130 -10.24 -5.50 1.94
C THR A 130 -9.50 -6.70 2.51
N GLY A 131 -8.45 -6.46 3.30
CA GLY A 131 -7.56 -7.50 3.83
C GLY A 131 -6.72 -8.23 2.77
N ALA A 132 -6.63 -7.70 1.55
CA ALA A 132 -5.86 -8.33 0.48
C ALA A 132 -4.35 -8.18 0.70
N LEU A 133 -3.60 -9.16 0.19
CA LEU A 133 -2.14 -9.21 0.30
C LEU A 133 -1.52 -9.42 -1.08
N ALA A 134 -0.67 -8.50 -1.53
CA ALA A 134 0.09 -8.62 -2.77
C ALA A 134 1.60 -8.48 -2.49
N ILE A 135 2.37 -9.57 -2.65
CA ILE A 135 3.82 -9.56 -2.35
C ILE A 135 4.63 -10.05 -3.56
N GLY A 136 5.61 -9.26 -3.97
CA GLY A 136 6.59 -9.61 -5.00
C GLY A 136 6.70 -8.56 -6.10
N ASN A 137 6.51 -8.95 -7.37
CA ASN A 137 6.59 -8.03 -8.50
C ASN A 137 5.32 -8.07 -9.36
N ALA A 138 4.70 -6.92 -9.61
CA ALA A 138 3.56 -6.77 -10.51
C ALA A 138 2.35 -7.65 -10.15
N ASN A 139 2.13 -7.98 -8.87
CA ASN A 139 1.00 -8.81 -8.45
C ASN A 139 -0.28 -7.99 -8.25
N SER A 140 -1.43 -8.66 -8.39
CA SER A 140 -2.76 -8.07 -8.26
C SER A 140 -3.62 -8.89 -7.30
N ALA A 141 -3.93 -8.34 -6.13
CA ALA A 141 -4.87 -8.91 -5.15
C ALA A 141 -6.09 -7.97 -5.03
N THR A 142 -7.13 -8.23 -5.83
CA THR A 142 -8.32 -7.36 -5.94
C THR A 142 -9.55 -7.92 -5.24
N GLY A 143 -9.59 -9.24 -5.00
CA GLY A 143 -10.64 -9.88 -4.22
C GLY A 143 -10.55 -9.55 -2.72
N THR A 144 -11.68 -9.51 -2.03
CA THR A 144 -11.69 -9.35 -0.57
C THR A 144 -10.99 -10.53 0.10
N GLY A 145 -9.99 -10.28 0.94
CA GLY A 145 -9.18 -11.29 1.61
C GLY A 145 -8.31 -12.12 0.65
N SER A 146 -8.07 -11.65 -0.58
CA SER A 146 -7.30 -12.40 -1.56
C SER A 146 -5.78 -12.23 -1.38
N LEU A 147 -5.03 -13.27 -1.75
CA LEU A 147 -3.58 -13.35 -1.60
C LEU A 147 -2.92 -13.60 -2.96
N ALA A 148 -2.10 -12.65 -3.44
CA ALA A 148 -1.27 -12.79 -4.63
C ALA A 148 0.22 -12.74 -4.24
N LEU A 149 0.94 -13.86 -4.39
CA LEU A 149 2.36 -13.98 -4.03
C LEU A 149 3.16 -14.54 -5.21
N GLY A 150 4.10 -13.74 -5.73
CA GLY A 150 4.97 -14.14 -6.84
C GLY A 150 5.40 -13.00 -7.74
N ASN A 151 5.43 -13.27 -9.05
CA ASN A 151 5.60 -12.27 -10.10
C ASN A 151 4.37 -12.35 -11.01
N THR A 152 3.68 -11.23 -11.28
CA THR A 152 2.46 -11.17 -12.12
C THR A 152 1.34 -12.12 -11.68
N SER A 153 1.29 -12.49 -10.40
CA SER A 153 0.20 -13.31 -9.84
C SER A 153 -1.07 -12.49 -9.65
N ASN A 154 -2.23 -13.11 -9.89
CA ASN A 154 -3.53 -12.45 -9.92
C ASN A 154 -4.56 -13.21 -9.05
N ALA A 155 -4.87 -12.68 -7.87
CA ALA A 155 -5.90 -13.17 -6.97
C ALA A 155 -7.13 -12.23 -7.02
N ALA A 156 -7.98 -12.45 -8.03
CA ALA A 156 -9.14 -11.59 -8.30
C ALA A 156 -10.43 -12.04 -7.59
N GLY A 157 -10.51 -13.31 -7.22
CA GLY A 157 -11.64 -13.87 -6.47
C GLY A 157 -11.62 -13.50 -4.99
N ASN A 158 -12.80 -13.37 -4.37
CA ASN A 158 -12.90 -13.18 -2.92
C ASN A 158 -12.35 -14.41 -2.18
N GLY A 159 -11.46 -14.20 -1.22
CA GLY A 159 -10.80 -15.27 -0.47
C GLY A 159 -9.91 -16.16 -1.33
N SER A 160 -9.53 -15.73 -2.54
CA SER A 160 -8.72 -16.54 -3.43
C SER A 160 -7.22 -16.42 -3.13
N LEU A 161 -6.47 -17.47 -3.48
CA LEU A 161 -5.01 -17.55 -3.36
C LEU A 161 -4.40 -17.80 -4.75
N ALA A 162 -3.56 -16.89 -5.20
CA ALA A 162 -2.67 -17.07 -6.35
C ALA A 162 -1.22 -17.09 -5.86
N LEU A 163 -0.61 -18.28 -5.81
CA LEU A 163 0.75 -18.49 -5.33
C LEU A 163 1.64 -19.01 -6.45
N GLY A 164 2.52 -18.16 -6.98
CA GLY A 164 3.47 -18.49 -8.05
C GLY A 164 3.48 -17.47 -9.18
N SER A 165 4.54 -17.49 -9.99
CA SER A 165 4.65 -16.57 -11.14
C SER A 165 3.49 -16.78 -12.11
N ALA A 166 2.78 -15.72 -12.50
CA ALA A 166 1.62 -15.77 -13.37
C ALA A 166 0.48 -16.72 -12.91
N ALA A 167 0.42 -17.08 -11.62
CA ALA A 167 -0.73 -17.81 -11.08
C ALA A 167 -1.99 -16.93 -11.11
N SER A 168 -3.15 -17.47 -11.47
CA SER A 168 -4.40 -16.73 -11.60
C SER A 168 -5.56 -17.46 -10.93
N ALA A 169 -6.08 -16.86 -9.85
CA ALA A 169 -7.21 -17.34 -9.05
C ALA A 169 -8.39 -16.35 -9.16
N ALA A 170 -9.26 -16.57 -10.14
CA ALA A 170 -10.26 -15.59 -10.59
C ALA A 170 -11.65 -15.73 -9.94
N ASN A 171 -11.99 -16.88 -9.39
CA ASN A 171 -13.27 -17.15 -8.73
C ASN A 171 -13.12 -17.08 -7.21
N ALA A 172 -14.23 -16.86 -6.51
CA ALA A 172 -14.23 -16.88 -5.06
C ALA A 172 -13.69 -18.22 -4.55
N ASN A 173 -12.90 -18.17 -3.47
CA ASN A 173 -12.34 -19.34 -2.79
C ASN A 173 -11.35 -20.18 -3.62
N ASP A 174 -10.97 -19.72 -4.82
CA ASP A 174 -9.99 -20.41 -5.67
C ASP A 174 -8.60 -20.50 -5.02
N VAL A 175 -7.90 -21.59 -5.33
CA VAL A 175 -6.48 -21.75 -5.03
C VAL A 175 -5.72 -22.11 -6.31
N ALA A 176 -5.06 -21.13 -6.91
CA ALA A 176 -4.08 -21.33 -7.97
C ALA A 176 -2.68 -21.48 -7.35
N LEU A 177 -2.18 -22.71 -7.26
CA LEU A 177 -0.92 -23.04 -6.61
C LEU A 177 0.13 -23.54 -7.62
N GLY A 178 1.07 -22.66 -7.97
CA GLY A 178 2.19 -22.95 -8.86
C GLY A 178 2.30 -21.95 -10.02
N SER A 179 3.47 -21.91 -10.66
CA SER A 179 3.73 -21.01 -11.80
C SER A 179 2.75 -21.29 -12.95
N GLY A 180 2.06 -20.26 -13.43
CA GLY A 180 1.08 -20.33 -14.52
C GLY A 180 -0.18 -21.13 -14.19
N SER A 181 -0.41 -21.47 -12.91
CA SER A 181 -1.63 -22.17 -12.51
C SER A 181 -2.84 -21.27 -12.71
N VAL A 182 -3.91 -21.81 -13.29
CA VAL A 182 -5.16 -21.09 -13.52
C VAL A 182 -6.30 -21.94 -13.00
N THR A 183 -7.17 -21.35 -12.19
CA THR A 183 -8.41 -21.98 -11.75
C THR A 183 -9.55 -21.67 -12.71
N ALA A 184 -10.49 -22.61 -12.83
CA ALA A 184 -11.74 -22.45 -13.56
C ALA A 184 -12.91 -22.43 -12.57
N ALA A 185 -14.06 -21.93 -13.02
CA ALA A 185 -15.28 -21.99 -12.21
C ALA A 185 -15.61 -23.45 -11.83
N ALA A 186 -16.14 -23.62 -10.62
CA ALA A 186 -16.54 -24.93 -10.12
C ALA A 186 -17.52 -25.62 -11.08
N ASN A 187 -17.19 -26.83 -11.52
CA ASN A 187 -18.02 -27.60 -12.46
C ASN A 187 -18.74 -28.74 -11.72
N PRO A 188 -20.07 -28.70 -11.58
CA PRO A 188 -20.83 -29.76 -10.92
C PRO A 188 -20.74 -31.05 -11.72
N THR A 189 -20.35 -32.14 -11.06
CA THR A 189 -20.47 -33.48 -11.63
C THR A 189 -21.68 -34.14 -10.98
N ALA A 190 -22.85 -34.01 -11.61
CA ALA A 190 -24.09 -34.48 -11.00
C ALA A 190 -24.25 -36.00 -11.03
N THR A 191 -23.76 -36.63 -12.09
CA THR A 191 -23.93 -38.07 -12.35
C THR A 191 -22.75 -38.66 -13.12
N GLY A 192 -22.63 -39.98 -13.12
CA GLY A 192 -21.82 -40.72 -14.09
C GLY A 192 -22.42 -42.09 -14.42
N THR A 193 -22.11 -42.62 -15.60
CA THR A 193 -22.67 -43.88 -16.09
C THR A 193 -21.62 -44.99 -16.02
N ILE A 194 -21.92 -46.10 -15.34
CA ILE A 194 -21.09 -47.31 -15.30
C ILE A 194 -21.93 -48.47 -15.85
N GLY A 195 -21.49 -49.09 -16.95
CA GLY A 195 -22.20 -50.21 -17.57
C GLY A 195 -23.64 -49.89 -17.99
N GLY A 196 -23.92 -48.65 -18.40
CA GLY A 196 -25.27 -48.19 -18.78
C GLY A 196 -26.15 -47.75 -17.62
N THR A 197 -25.74 -47.94 -16.36
CA THR A 197 -26.47 -47.45 -15.18
C THR A 197 -25.95 -46.09 -14.75
N THR A 198 -26.85 -45.11 -14.57
CA THR A 198 -26.51 -43.77 -14.08
C THR A 198 -26.48 -43.74 -12.55
N TYR A 199 -25.40 -43.23 -11.99
CA TYR A 199 -25.21 -43.00 -10.56
C TYR A 199 -25.19 -41.51 -10.28
N SER A 200 -25.86 -41.07 -9.22
CA SER A 200 -25.79 -39.69 -8.72
C SER A 200 -24.59 -39.51 -7.79
N TYR A 201 -23.89 -38.39 -7.91
CA TYR A 201 -22.82 -38.03 -7.00
C TYR A 201 -23.30 -37.02 -5.96
N ALA A 202 -22.72 -37.03 -4.76
CA ALA A 202 -23.09 -36.12 -3.68
C ALA A 202 -22.64 -34.66 -3.93
N GLY A 203 -21.71 -34.41 -4.87
CA GLY A 203 -21.10 -33.11 -5.15
C GLY A 203 -21.72 -32.34 -6.31
N THR A 204 -23.05 -32.26 -6.40
CA THR A 204 -23.75 -31.59 -7.51
C THR A 204 -23.74 -30.06 -7.44
N THR A 205 -23.26 -29.50 -6.33
CA THR A 205 -23.24 -28.04 -6.06
C THR A 205 -21.88 -27.61 -5.46
N PRO A 206 -20.77 -27.78 -6.20
CA PRO A 206 -19.48 -27.28 -5.75
C PRO A 206 -19.50 -25.75 -5.76
N THR A 207 -18.93 -25.14 -4.72
CA THR A 207 -18.80 -23.69 -4.54
C THR A 207 -17.34 -23.30 -4.47
#